data_AF-A0A660MAR9-F1
#
_entry.id   AF-A0A660MAR9-F1
#
_cell.length_a   1.000
_cell.length_b   1.000
_cell.length_c   1.000
_cell.angle_alpha   90.00
_cell.angle_beta   90.00
_cell.angle_gamma   90.00
#
_symmetry.space_group_name_H-M   'P 1'
#
loop_
_entity.id
_entity.type
_entity.pdbx_description
1 polymer ?
#
loop_
_entity_poly.entity_id
_entity_poly.type
_entity_poly.pdbx_seq_one_letter_code
_entity_poly.pdbx_strand_id
1 'polypeptide(L)'
;YIEAAKVEQHADMLVWVLDTCLRLAHPFAPFVTETIWQSLSWHNDLLAAARYPQAEEYNELQAAEFGRLKRLVTEARYVTSELPGNEHYTLLYMDDALVADNAELVRRLAGLAAVEHTDVARGLRLAASGRDAWLDVSDETLYEHQTN
;
A
#
# COMPACT_ATOMS: atom_id res chain seq x y z
N TYR A 1 -0.13 4.87 -3.37
CA TYR A 1 0.33 6.04 -2.61
C TYR A 1 -0.83 6.76 -1.93
N ILE A 2 -1.92 7.13 -2.62
CA ILE A 2 -3.10 7.79 -1.99
C ILE A 2 -3.60 7.06 -0.73
N GLU A 3 -3.76 5.73 -0.77
CA GLU A 3 -4.18 4.96 0.41
C GLU A 3 -3.15 4.97 1.55
N ALA A 4 -1.86 4.95 1.21
CA ALA A 4 -0.78 5.07 2.20
C ALA A 4 -0.77 6.48 2.82
N ALA A 5 -1.02 7.52 2.02
CA ALA A 5 -1.07 8.90 2.46
C ALA A 5 -2.25 9.21 3.40
N LYS A 6 -3.24 8.30 3.51
CA LYS A 6 -4.29 8.39 4.54
C LYS A 6 -3.78 8.04 5.94
N VAL A 7 -2.65 7.32 6.04
CA VAL A 7 -1.93 7.00 7.28
C VAL A 7 -0.86 8.05 7.51
N GLU A 8 -0.03 8.29 6.50
CA GLU A 8 1.08 9.24 6.54
C GLU A 8 0.73 10.49 5.71
N GLN A 9 0.23 11.53 6.37
CA GLN A 9 -0.24 12.72 5.66
C GLN A 9 0.93 13.55 5.11
N HIS A 10 1.23 13.35 3.83
CA HIS A 10 2.21 14.15 3.07
C HIS A 10 1.50 14.91 1.93
N ALA A 11 0.82 16.00 2.29
CA ALA A 11 0.04 16.80 1.34
C ALA A 11 0.90 17.34 0.18
N ASP A 12 2.10 17.83 0.47
CA ASP A 12 3.01 18.38 -0.54
C ASP A 12 3.41 17.34 -1.58
N MET A 13 3.67 16.10 -1.14
CA MET A 13 3.96 14.98 -2.04
C MET A 13 2.76 14.63 -2.91
N LEU A 14 1.53 14.67 -2.38
CA LEU A 14 0.33 14.42 -3.17
C LEU A 14 0.11 15.50 -4.24
N VAL A 15 0.34 16.77 -3.89
CA VAL A 15 0.28 17.89 -4.84
C VAL A 15 1.32 17.70 -5.94
N TRP A 16 2.57 17.42 -5.58
CA TRP A 16 3.65 17.21 -6.55
C TRP A 16 3.38 16.02 -7.48
N VAL A 17 2.90 14.89 -6.95
CA VAL A 17 2.55 13.71 -7.75
C VAL A 17 1.38 14.02 -8.68
N LEU A 18 0.33 14.68 -8.20
CA LEU A 18 -0.83 15.05 -9.02
C LEU A 18 -0.41 15.96 -10.18
N ASP A 19 0.35 17.03 -9.90
CA ASP A 19 0.85 17.95 -10.92
C ASP A 19 1.71 17.25 -11.97
N THR A 20 2.53 16.29 -11.54
CA THR A 20 3.38 15.51 -12.44
C THR A 20 2.56 14.55 -13.29
N CYS A 21 1.59 13.84 -12.70
CA CYS A 21 0.66 12.97 -13.40
C CYS A 21 -0.15 13.73 -14.46
N LEU A 22 -0.67 14.92 -14.13
CA LEU A 22 -1.44 15.75 -15.07
C LEU A 22 -0.59 16.16 -16.28
N ARG A 23 0.64 16.64 -16.06
CA ARG A 23 1.57 17.01 -17.14
C ARG A 23 1.96 15.81 -18.02
N LEU A 24 2.19 14.63 -17.42
CA LEU A 24 2.49 13.41 -18.16
C LEU A 24 1.30 12.92 -19.00
N ALA A 25 0.09 13.03 -18.47
CA ALA A 25 -1.13 12.56 -19.12
C ALA A 25 -1.69 13.56 -20.16
N HIS A 26 -1.31 14.84 -20.08
CA HIS A 26 -1.87 15.90 -20.92
C HIS A 26 -1.77 15.65 -22.44
N PRO A 27 -0.67 15.12 -23.00
CA PRO A 27 -0.60 14.78 -24.43
C PRO A 27 -1.65 13.77 -24.90
N PHE A 28 -2.21 12.97 -23.98
CA PHE A 28 -3.18 11.91 -24.28
C PHE A 28 -4.61 12.29 -23.91
N ALA A 29 -4.80 13.08 -22.85
CA ALA A 29 -6.10 13.48 -22.32
C ALA A 29 -6.16 15.00 -22.05
N PRO A 30 -5.98 15.86 -23.07
CA PRO A 30 -5.72 17.29 -22.88
C PRO A 30 -6.88 18.01 -22.19
N PHE A 31 -8.13 17.75 -22.58
CA PHE A 31 -9.29 18.46 -22.02
C PHE A 31 -9.56 18.10 -20.55
N VAL A 32 -9.46 16.81 -20.20
CA VAL A 32 -9.71 16.35 -18.82
C VAL A 32 -8.59 16.81 -17.90
N THR A 33 -7.33 16.65 -18.31
CA THR A 33 -6.19 17.09 -17.50
C THR A 33 -6.15 18.60 -17.32
N GLU A 34 -6.46 19.38 -18.37
CA GLU A 34 -6.59 20.85 -18.27
C GLU A 34 -7.72 21.24 -17.32
N THR A 35 -8.89 20.60 -17.42
CA THR A 35 -10.03 20.89 -16.53
C THR A 35 -9.67 20.63 -15.07
N ILE A 36 -8.98 19.52 -14.77
CA ILE A 36 -8.51 19.22 -13.41
C ILE A 36 -7.48 20.29 -12.99
N TRP A 37 -6.49 20.60 -13.82
CA TRP A 37 -5.46 21.61 -13.53
C TRP A 37 -6.06 22.97 -13.16
N GLN A 38 -7.00 23.47 -13.97
CA GLN A 38 -7.69 24.75 -13.72
C GLN A 38 -8.59 24.73 -12.47
N SER A 39 -8.97 23.55 -11.96
CA SER A 39 -9.72 23.43 -10.71
C SER A 39 -8.84 23.50 -9.45
N LEU A 40 -7.52 23.35 -9.60
CA LEU A 40 -6.57 23.41 -8.51
C LEU A 40 -6.30 24.87 -8.15
N SER A 41 -6.59 25.28 -6.91
CA SER A 41 -6.53 26.68 -6.47
C SER A 41 -5.12 27.30 -6.48
N TRP A 42 -4.09 26.48 -6.62
CA TRP A 42 -2.68 26.89 -6.67
C TRP A 42 -2.15 27.09 -8.09
N HIS A 43 -2.92 26.79 -9.13
CA HIS A 43 -2.57 27.05 -10.52
C HIS A 43 -3.44 28.15 -11.12
N ASN A 44 -2.81 29.05 -11.91
CA ASN A 44 -3.50 30.14 -12.61
C ASN A 44 -3.06 30.22 -14.10
N ASP A 45 -2.34 29.22 -14.57
CA ASP A 45 -1.77 29.10 -15.90
C ASP A 45 -2.38 27.91 -16.66
N LEU A 46 -2.10 27.82 -17.96
CA LEU A 46 -2.56 26.70 -18.79
C LEU A 46 -1.61 25.51 -18.67
N LEU A 47 -2.15 24.32 -18.44
CA LEU A 47 -1.36 23.09 -18.40
C LEU A 47 -0.63 22.84 -19.73
N ALA A 48 -1.26 23.18 -20.85
CA ALA A 48 -0.65 23.11 -22.18
C ALA A 48 0.65 23.92 -22.33
N ALA A 49 0.85 24.95 -21.50
CA ALA A 49 2.07 25.77 -21.49
C ALA A 49 3.09 25.33 -20.41
N ALA A 50 2.72 24.38 -19.55
CA ALA A 50 3.56 23.94 -18.45
C ALA A 50 4.79 23.14 -18.94
N ARG A 51 5.89 23.26 -18.22
CA ARG A 51 7.13 22.53 -18.53
C ARG A 51 6.92 21.03 -18.32
N TYR A 52 7.33 20.24 -19.32
CA TYR A 52 7.34 18.78 -19.23
C TYR A 52 8.20 18.30 -18.05
N PRO A 53 7.68 17.36 -17.22
CA PRO A 53 8.39 16.91 -16.03
C PRO A 53 9.72 16.25 -16.38
N GLN A 54 10.68 16.42 -15.49
CA GLN A 54 11.99 15.79 -15.59
C GLN A 54 12.07 14.64 -14.59
N ALA A 55 12.90 13.64 -14.89
CA ALA A 55 13.16 12.57 -13.94
C ALA A 55 13.95 13.14 -12.76
N GLU A 56 13.46 12.88 -11.55
CA GLU A 56 14.15 13.21 -10.30
C GLU A 56 14.93 12.01 -9.80
N GLU A 57 15.97 12.27 -9.01
CA GLU A 57 16.68 11.21 -8.29
C GLU A 57 15.78 10.62 -7.20
N TYR A 58 15.94 9.32 -6.93
CA TYR A 58 15.17 8.62 -5.91
C TYR A 58 16.05 7.64 -5.14
N ASN A 59 15.59 7.27 -3.94
CA ASN A 59 16.29 6.30 -3.11
C ASN A 59 15.87 4.88 -3.48
N GLU A 60 16.79 4.13 -4.12
CA GLU A 60 16.55 2.74 -4.54
C GLU A 60 16.25 1.79 -3.36
N LEU A 61 16.90 1.99 -2.22
CA LEU A 61 16.70 1.15 -1.03
C LEU A 61 15.28 1.33 -0.47
N GLN A 62 14.83 2.57 -0.30
CA GLN A 62 13.47 2.87 0.15
C GLN A 62 12.41 2.37 -0.83
N ALA A 63 12.66 2.50 -2.15
CA ALA A 63 11.78 1.96 -3.18
C ALA A 63 11.67 0.42 -3.09
N ALA A 64 12.78 -0.26 -2.85
CA ALA A 64 12.82 -1.71 -2.67
C ALA A 64 12.11 -2.15 -1.37
N GLU A 65 12.28 -1.41 -0.28
CA GLU A 65 11.58 -1.61 1.00
C GLU A 65 10.07 -1.50 0.83
N PHE A 66 9.60 -0.42 0.23
CA PHE A 66 8.18 -0.26 -0.09
C PHE A 66 7.67 -1.37 -1.03
N GLY A 67 8.51 -1.84 -1.95
CA GLY A 67 8.25 -3.02 -2.77
C GLY A 67 8.04 -4.30 -1.97
N ARG A 68 8.79 -4.50 -0.88
CA ARG A 68 8.60 -5.63 0.05
C ARG A 68 7.30 -5.51 0.82
N LEU A 69 6.97 -4.33 1.33
CA LEU A 69 5.70 -4.08 2.01
C LEU A 69 4.48 -4.34 1.11
N LYS A 70 4.54 -3.91 -0.15
CA LYS A 70 3.48 -4.20 -1.13
C LYS A 70 3.26 -5.71 -1.30
N ARG A 71 4.34 -6.50 -1.40
CA ARG A 71 4.25 -7.96 -1.52
C ARG A 71 3.58 -8.59 -0.30
N LEU A 72 3.99 -8.18 0.91
CA LEU A 72 3.38 -8.64 2.16
C LEU A 72 1.88 -8.32 2.21
N VAL A 73 1.49 -7.08 1.89
CA VAL A 73 0.09 -6.65 1.87
C VAL A 73 -0.72 -7.42 0.83
N THR A 74 -0.19 -7.63 -0.37
CA THR A 74 -0.86 -8.40 -1.43
C THR A 74 -1.06 -9.85 -1.02
N GLU A 75 -0.04 -10.47 -0.42
CA GLU A 75 -0.13 -11.84 0.06
C GLU A 75 -1.14 -11.97 1.20
N ALA A 76 -1.09 -11.09 2.21
CA ALA A 76 -2.05 -11.06 3.30
C ALA A 76 -3.47 -10.97 2.76
N ARG A 77 -3.75 -10.03 1.83
CA ARG A 77 -5.06 -9.88 1.21
C ARG A 77 -5.52 -11.11 0.44
N TYR A 78 -4.61 -11.72 -0.33
CA TYR A 78 -4.90 -12.94 -1.07
C TYR A 78 -5.29 -14.07 -0.13
N VAL A 79 -4.50 -14.31 0.91
CA VAL A 79 -4.81 -15.36 1.89
C VAL A 79 -6.13 -15.06 2.60
N THR A 80 -6.34 -13.82 3.09
CA THR A 80 -7.62 -13.46 3.75
C THR A 80 -8.83 -13.59 2.83
N SER A 81 -8.69 -13.39 1.51
CA SER A 81 -9.82 -13.54 0.58
C SER A 81 -10.17 -15.00 0.31
N GLU A 82 -9.21 -15.90 0.50
CA GLU A 82 -9.50 -17.33 0.45
C GLU A 82 -10.16 -17.81 1.74
N LEU A 83 -10.01 -17.12 2.88
CA LEU A 83 -10.55 -17.55 4.17
C LEU A 83 -12.09 -17.37 4.33
N PRO A 84 -12.84 -18.31 4.98
CA PRO A 84 -14.26 -18.17 5.23
C PRO A 84 -14.48 -17.23 6.41
N GLY A 85 -15.59 -16.51 6.35
CA GLY A 85 -15.83 -15.40 7.26
C GLY A 85 -15.07 -14.18 6.76
N ASN A 86 -15.81 -13.12 6.45
CA ASN A 86 -15.23 -11.82 6.07
C ASN A 86 -14.68 -11.13 7.33
N GLU A 87 -13.84 -11.84 8.08
CA GLU A 87 -13.28 -11.43 9.36
C GLU A 87 -12.00 -10.64 9.14
N HIS A 88 -11.78 -9.67 10.02
CA HIS A 88 -10.54 -8.94 10.06
C HIS A 88 -9.53 -9.76 10.86
N TYR A 89 -8.67 -10.50 10.17
CA TYR A 89 -7.59 -11.28 10.79
C TYR A 89 -6.50 -10.37 11.38
N THR A 90 -5.76 -10.89 12.36
CA THR A 90 -4.56 -10.25 12.90
C THR A 90 -3.31 -10.80 12.22
N LEU A 91 -2.38 -9.93 11.83
CA LEU A 91 -1.09 -10.34 11.31
C LEU A 91 -0.05 -10.34 12.44
N LEU A 92 0.59 -11.47 12.63
CA LEU A 92 1.66 -11.67 13.60
C LEU A 92 3.00 -11.59 12.89
N TYR A 93 3.96 -10.85 13.44
CA TYR A 93 5.33 -10.79 12.93
C TYR A 93 6.33 -11.04 14.08
N MET A 94 7.50 -11.60 13.74
CA MET A 94 8.61 -11.76 14.69
C MET A 94 9.69 -10.70 14.43
N ASP A 95 10.92 -11.09 14.08
CA ASP A 95 12.05 -10.18 13.85
C ASP A 95 12.02 -9.51 12.46
N ASP A 96 11.05 -8.61 12.22
CA ASP A 96 10.99 -7.81 10.99
C ASP A 96 10.82 -6.32 11.29
N ALA A 97 11.95 -5.60 11.34
CA ALA A 97 11.98 -4.16 11.57
C ALA A 97 11.15 -3.38 10.55
N LEU A 98 11.09 -3.83 9.29
CA LEU A 98 10.32 -3.12 8.26
C LEU A 98 8.81 -3.26 8.50
N VAL A 99 8.33 -4.42 9.00
CA VAL A 99 6.92 -4.55 9.43
C VAL A 99 6.68 -3.72 10.69
N ALA A 100 7.58 -3.78 11.67
CA ALA A 100 7.48 -3.02 12.91
C ALA A 100 7.33 -1.52 12.65
N ASP A 101 8.20 -0.95 11.80
CA ASP A 101 8.22 0.47 11.46
C ASP A 101 6.98 0.91 10.65
N ASN A 102 6.29 -0.03 9.99
CA ASN A 102 5.17 0.23 9.08
C ASN A 102 3.87 -0.49 9.50
N ALA A 103 3.74 -0.87 10.77
CA ALA A 103 2.66 -1.75 11.24
C ALA A 103 1.26 -1.19 10.94
N GLU A 104 1.04 0.11 11.18
CA GLU A 104 -0.24 0.77 10.91
C GLU A 104 -0.55 0.85 9.41
N LEU A 105 0.47 1.10 8.58
CA LEU A 105 0.34 1.11 7.13
C LEU A 105 -0.05 -0.28 6.61
N VAL A 106 0.64 -1.33 7.07
CA VAL A 106 0.35 -2.72 6.71
C VAL A 106 -1.06 -3.10 7.15
N ARG A 107 -1.43 -2.81 8.41
CA ARG A 107 -2.75 -3.10 8.98
C ARG A 107 -3.87 -2.53 8.10
N ARG A 108 -3.75 -1.25 7.74
CA ARG A 108 -4.79 -0.55 6.96
C ARG A 108 -4.84 -1.00 5.51
N LEU A 109 -3.69 -1.15 4.84
CA LEU A 109 -3.65 -1.54 3.44
C LEU A 109 -4.08 -2.99 3.23
N ALA A 110 -3.73 -3.88 4.15
CA ALA A 110 -4.15 -5.28 4.10
C ALA A 110 -5.60 -5.48 4.58
N GLY A 111 -6.17 -4.54 5.33
CA GLY A 111 -7.54 -4.64 5.85
C GLY A 111 -7.63 -5.56 7.08
N LEU A 112 -6.59 -5.55 7.91
CA LEU A 112 -6.42 -6.42 9.08
C LEU A 112 -6.99 -5.75 10.34
N ALA A 113 -7.35 -6.56 11.34
CA ALA A 113 -7.75 -6.06 12.65
C ALA A 113 -6.57 -5.42 13.37
N ALA A 114 -5.44 -6.14 13.42
CA ALA A 114 -4.22 -5.71 14.07
C ALA A 114 -2.97 -6.25 13.36
N VAL A 115 -1.83 -5.64 13.66
CA VAL A 115 -0.49 -6.10 13.29
C VAL A 115 0.33 -6.12 14.57
N GLU A 116 0.68 -7.31 15.06
CA GLU A 116 1.25 -7.52 16.39
C GLU A 116 2.58 -8.27 16.34
N HIS A 117 3.51 -7.87 17.20
CA HIS A 117 4.74 -8.62 17.42
C HIS A 117 4.43 -9.86 18.27
N THR A 118 4.97 -11.01 17.90
CA THR A 118 4.87 -12.25 18.68
C THR A 118 6.24 -12.90 18.83
N ASP A 119 6.48 -13.58 19.95
CA ASP A 119 7.65 -14.46 20.11
C ASP A 119 7.34 -15.91 19.67
N VAL A 120 6.07 -16.20 19.37
CA VAL A 120 5.58 -17.53 19.00
C VAL A 120 4.77 -17.46 17.71
N ALA A 121 5.26 -18.16 16.67
CA ALA A 121 4.52 -18.34 15.44
C ALA A 121 3.26 -19.19 15.65
N ARG A 122 2.11 -18.70 15.19
CA ARG A 122 0.85 -19.45 15.15
C ARG A 122 0.01 -19.05 13.94
N GLY A 123 -0.91 -19.92 13.55
CA GLY A 123 -1.78 -19.71 12.38
C GLY A 123 -1.07 -19.93 11.04
N LEU A 124 -1.52 -19.24 10.00
CA LEU A 124 -1.10 -19.50 8.62
C LEU A 124 0.08 -18.61 8.21
N ARG A 125 1.18 -19.21 7.77
CA ARG A 125 2.40 -18.47 7.37
C ARG A 125 2.24 -17.79 6.01
N LEU A 126 2.70 -16.54 5.91
CA LEU A 126 2.79 -15.77 4.68
C LEU A 126 4.18 -15.96 4.02
N ALA A 127 4.36 -17.09 3.34
CA ALA A 127 5.63 -17.54 2.79
C ALA A 127 6.16 -16.73 1.58
N ALA A 128 5.28 -16.16 0.75
CA ALA A 128 5.67 -15.46 -0.49
C ALA A 128 6.37 -14.12 -0.23
N SER A 129 6.14 -13.53 0.94
CA SER A 129 6.82 -12.34 1.41
C SER A 129 8.30 -12.60 1.74
N GLY A 130 8.68 -13.85 1.99
CA GLY A 130 10.00 -14.25 2.50
C GLY A 130 10.27 -13.74 3.92
N ARG A 131 9.20 -13.42 4.66
CA ARG A 131 9.25 -12.85 6.01
C ARG A 131 8.67 -13.81 7.03
N ASP A 132 9.05 -13.58 8.27
CA ASP A 132 8.45 -14.23 9.42
C ASP A 132 7.17 -13.46 9.81
N ALA A 133 6.13 -13.68 9.00
CA ALA A 133 4.79 -13.17 9.20
C ALA A 133 3.73 -14.28 9.07
N TRP A 134 2.70 -14.22 9.92
CA TRP A 134 1.60 -15.17 9.99
C TRP A 134 0.26 -14.43 10.10
N LEU A 135 -0.82 -15.06 9.64
CA LEU A 135 -2.18 -14.67 9.98
C LEU A 135 -2.65 -15.50 11.16
N ASP A 136 -3.13 -14.83 12.21
CA ASP A 136 -3.73 -15.43 13.38
C ASP A 136 -5.11 -15.99 13.03
N VAL A 137 -5.11 -17.22 12.54
CA VAL A 137 -6.31 -17.96 12.14
C VAL A 137 -6.51 -19.07 13.16
N SER A 138 -7.75 -19.24 13.64
CA SER A 138 -8.09 -20.31 14.57
C SER A 138 -7.96 -21.68 13.89
N ASP A 139 -7.70 -22.72 14.68
CA ASP A 139 -7.59 -24.09 14.16
C ASP A 139 -8.89 -24.54 13.47
N GLU A 140 -10.05 -24.09 13.96
CA GLU A 140 -11.38 -24.39 13.39
C GLU A 140 -11.50 -23.87 11.95
N THR A 141 -11.10 -22.62 11.70
CA THR A 141 -11.10 -22.01 10.36
C THR A 141 -10.09 -22.69 9.43
N LEU A 142 -8.95 -23.18 9.94
CA LEU A 142 -7.97 -23.93 9.14
C LEU A 142 -8.50 -25.31 8.71
N TYR A 143 -9.31 -25.97 9.52
CA TYR A 143 -9.93 -27.26 9.18
C TYR A 143 -11.04 -27.12 8.13
N GLU A 144 -11.85 -26.06 8.19
CA GLU A 144 -12.88 -25.78 7.18
C GLU A 144 -12.30 -25.55 5.78
N HIS A 145 -11.08 -25.02 5.71
CA HIS A 145 -10.33 -24.88 4.46
C HIS A 145 -9.86 -26.15 3.82
N GLN A 146 -9.33 -27.09 4.61
CA GLN A 146 -8.73 -28.30 4.07
C GLN A 146 -9.78 -29.27 3.53
N THR A 147 -11.06 -29.04 3.86
CA THR A 147 -12.17 -29.93 3.54
C THR A 147 -12.97 -29.49 2.30
N ASN A 148 -12.73 -28.27 1.79
CA ASN A 148 -13.31 -27.74 0.53
C ASN A 148 -12.26 -27.68 -0.58
#